data_AF-A0A937XH93-F1
#
_entry.id   AF-A0A937XH93-F1
#
_cell.length_a   1.000
_cell.length_b   1.000
_cell.length_c   1.000
_cell.angle_alpha   90.00
_cell.angle_beta   90.00
_cell.angle_gamma   90.00
#
_symmetry.space_group_name_H-M   'P 1'
#
loop_
_entity.id
_entity.type
_entity.pdbx_description
1 polymer ?
#
loop_
_entity_poly.entity_id
_entity_poly.type
_entity_poly.pdbx_seq_one_letter_code
_entity_poly.pdbx_strand_id
1 'polypeptide(L)'
;MSDVTRRLSRWQAKYSPEIAAQTTARIYADMSDRYQASLVALCSMETETKQVLSASGIDTMFIVFYLDFARQLFRLSHGRAISGPTLAREAQVLLEKWQNRGLRPEVLAAIRTDVFSVPAPTP
;
A
#
# COMPACT_ATOMS: atom_id res chain seq x y z
N MET A 1 -1.81 -29.56 24.51
CA MET A 1 -0.50 -28.91 24.75
C MET A 1 0.18 -28.74 23.40
N SER A 2 0.41 -27.52 22.92
CA SER A 2 1.05 -27.33 21.61
C SER A 2 2.49 -27.83 21.70
N ASP A 3 2.85 -28.83 20.90
CA ASP A 3 4.18 -29.42 20.88
C ASP A 3 5.21 -28.40 20.35
N VAL A 4 5.85 -27.69 21.29
CA VAL A 4 6.87 -26.67 21.06
C VAL A 4 8.07 -27.27 20.33
N THR A 5 8.44 -28.50 20.69
CA THR A 5 9.57 -29.24 20.11
C THR A 5 9.33 -29.49 18.63
N ARG A 6 8.13 -29.93 18.26
CA ARG A 6 7.73 -30.09 16.85
C ARG A 6 7.71 -28.79 16.05
N ARG A 7 7.40 -27.66 16.70
CA ARG A 7 7.44 -26.33 16.05
C ARG A 7 8.88 -25.86 15.81
N LEU A 8 9.77 -26.06 16.80
CA LEU A 8 11.19 -25.70 16.69
C LEU A 8 11.91 -26.53 15.64
N SER A 9 11.70 -27.85 15.60
CA SER A 9 12.34 -28.71 14.60
C SER A 9 11.92 -28.37 13.17
N ARG A 10 10.63 -28.09 12.95
CA ARG A 10 10.12 -27.62 11.65
C ARG A 10 10.68 -26.25 11.26
N TRP A 11 10.88 -25.36 12.23
CA TRP A 11 11.47 -24.05 11.97
C TRP A 11 12.95 -24.17 11.58
N GLN A 12 13.73 -24.96 12.32
CA GLN A 12 15.15 -25.21 12.01
C GLN A 12 15.34 -25.87 10.64
N ALA A 13 14.51 -26.86 10.30
CA ALA A 13 14.55 -27.50 8.98
C ALA A 13 14.20 -26.52 7.84
N LYS A 14 13.30 -25.56 8.09
CA LYS A 14 12.91 -24.53 7.11
C LYS A 14 13.97 -23.44 6.96
N TYR A 15 14.67 -23.08 8.03
CA TYR A 15 15.67 -22.01 8.08
C TYR A 15 17.10 -22.55 7.96
N SER A 16 17.38 -23.33 6.92
CA SER A 16 18.77 -23.61 6.51
C SER A 16 19.32 -22.41 5.72
N PRO A 17 20.39 -21.74 6.18
CA PRO A 17 20.98 -20.60 5.47
C PRO A 17 21.40 -20.93 4.04
N GLU A 18 21.88 -22.16 3.82
CA GLU A 18 22.32 -22.62 2.51
C GLU A 18 21.16 -22.75 1.52
N ILE A 19 20.05 -23.37 1.95
CA ILE A 19 18.83 -23.47 1.13
C ILE A 19 18.26 -22.08 0.85
N ALA A 20 18.30 -21.18 1.83
CA ALA A 20 17.84 -19.80 1.66
C ALA A 20 18.70 -19.04 0.64
N ALA A 21 20.03 -19.19 0.67
CA ALA A 21 20.94 -18.57 -0.28
C ALA A 21 20.68 -19.08 -1.71
N GLN A 22 20.60 -20.40 -1.90
CA GLN A 22 20.31 -21.02 -3.20
C GLN A 22 18.94 -20.59 -3.75
N THR A 23 17.92 -20.59 -2.89
CA THR A 23 16.56 -20.16 -3.28
C THR A 23 16.54 -18.71 -3.70
N THR A 24 17.18 -17.83 -2.94
CA THR A 24 17.26 -16.39 -3.22
C THR A 24 17.99 -16.13 -4.53
N ALA A 25 19.16 -16.76 -4.74
CA ALA A 25 19.93 -16.63 -5.96
C ALA A 25 19.11 -17.01 -7.21
N ARG A 26 18.29 -18.07 -7.12
CA ARG A 26 17.43 -18.52 -8.21
C ARG A 26 16.35 -17.51 -8.61
N ILE A 27 15.79 -16.79 -7.63
CA ILE A 27 14.66 -15.86 -7.88
C ILE A 27 15.09 -14.39 -7.90
N TYR A 28 16.37 -14.09 -7.65
CA TYR A 28 16.85 -12.72 -7.45
C TYR A 28 16.54 -11.79 -8.62
N ALA A 29 16.80 -12.23 -9.86
CA ALA A 29 16.53 -11.42 -11.05
C ALA A 29 15.04 -11.08 -11.17
N ASP A 30 14.17 -12.10 -11.10
CA ASP A 30 12.72 -11.95 -11.14
C ASP A 30 12.17 -11.09 -9.98
N MET A 31 12.72 -11.24 -8.76
CA MET A 31 12.36 -10.37 -7.64
C MET A 31 12.79 -8.92 -7.88
N SER A 32 13.97 -8.70 -8.45
CA SER A 32 14.49 -7.37 -8.75
C SER A 32 13.64 -6.67 -9.80
N ASP A 33 13.30 -7.37 -10.88
CA ASP A 33 12.46 -6.84 -11.97
C ASP A 33 11.07 -6.45 -11.46
N ARG A 34 10.44 -7.32 -10.66
CA ARG A 34 9.13 -7.04 -10.05
C ARG A 34 9.20 -5.87 -9.08
N TYR A 35 10.25 -5.79 -8.28
CA TYR A 35 10.42 -4.71 -7.32
C TYR A 35 10.66 -3.37 -8.04
N GLN A 36 11.48 -3.36 -9.09
CA GLN A 36 11.71 -2.18 -9.92
C GLN A 36 10.39 -1.70 -10.54
N ALA A 37 9.61 -2.59 -11.15
CA ALA A 37 8.30 -2.23 -11.70
C ALA A 37 7.35 -1.67 -10.63
N SER A 38 7.31 -2.30 -9.46
CA SER A 38 6.48 -1.82 -8.34
C SER A 38 6.92 -0.47 -7.81
N LEU A 39 8.23 -0.18 -7.77
CA LEU A 39 8.76 1.11 -7.32
C LEU A 39 8.42 2.23 -8.29
N VAL A 40 8.49 1.98 -9.61
CA VAL A 40 8.10 2.97 -10.62
C VAL A 40 6.64 3.38 -10.43
N ALA A 41 5.74 2.40 -10.29
CA ALA A 41 4.32 2.67 -10.05
C ALA A 41 4.07 3.40 -8.72
N LEU A 42 4.77 3.00 -7.64
CA LEU A 42 4.66 3.66 -6.35
C LEU A 42 5.13 5.13 -6.40
N CYS A 43 6.29 5.39 -7.04
CA CYS A 43 6.83 6.74 -7.17
C CYS A 43 5.93 7.64 -8.03
N SER A 44 5.31 7.12 -9.10
CA SER A 44 4.33 7.88 -9.89
C SER A 44 3.15 8.31 -9.02
N MET A 45 2.53 7.35 -8.33
CA MET A 45 1.38 7.61 -7.45
C MET A 45 1.71 8.61 -6.32
N GLU A 46 2.88 8.48 -5.69
CA GLU A 46 3.31 9.44 -4.66
C GLU A 46 3.55 10.84 -5.22
N THR A 47 4.04 10.94 -6.46
CA THR A 47 4.26 12.22 -7.14
C THR A 47 2.94 12.91 -7.44
N GLU A 48 1.98 12.19 -8.01
CA GLU A 48 0.62 12.68 -8.25
C GLU A 48 -0.07 13.09 -6.95
N THR A 49 0.07 12.29 -5.89
CA THR A 49 -0.45 12.65 -4.55
C THR A 49 0.16 13.95 -4.04
N LYS A 50 1.47 14.13 -4.17
CA LYS A 50 2.15 15.37 -3.75
C LYS A 50 1.67 16.59 -4.56
N GLN A 51 1.33 16.41 -5.83
CA GLN A 51 0.74 17.49 -6.64
C GLN A 51 -0.63 17.92 -6.09
N VAL A 52 -1.50 16.97 -5.76
CA VAL A 52 -2.81 17.24 -5.11
C VAL A 52 -2.61 17.98 -3.78
N LEU A 53 -1.66 17.54 -2.96
CA LEU A 53 -1.35 18.17 -1.67
C LEU A 53 -0.81 19.59 -1.80
N SER A 54 0.05 19.81 -2.81
CA SER A 54 0.63 21.12 -3.10
C SER A 54 -0.45 22.12 -3.54
N ALA A 55 -1.38 21.69 -4.38
CA ALA A 55 -2.53 22.50 -4.79
C ALA A 55 -3.48 22.82 -3.63
N SER A 56 -3.55 21.93 -2.63
CA SER A 56 -4.47 22.06 -1.48
C SER A 56 -3.89 22.88 -0.30
N GLY A 57 -2.65 23.35 -0.41
CA GLY A 57 -1.97 24.14 0.62
C GLY A 57 -1.73 23.36 1.93
N ILE A 58 -1.52 22.05 1.85
CA ILE A 58 -1.25 21.22 3.03
C ILE A 58 0.14 21.52 3.57
N ASP A 59 0.23 21.75 4.88
CA ASP A 59 1.50 21.91 5.58
C ASP A 59 2.35 20.65 5.46
N THR A 60 3.65 20.84 5.23
CA THR A 60 4.65 19.78 5.03
C THR A 60 4.62 18.73 6.14
N MET A 61 4.33 19.13 7.38
CA MET A 61 4.23 18.22 8.53
C MET A 61 3.15 17.15 8.32
N PHE A 62 2.07 17.46 7.60
CA PHE A 62 0.96 16.53 7.38
C PHE A 62 1.09 15.70 6.09
N ILE A 63 2.00 16.05 5.17
CA ILE A 63 2.15 15.36 3.87
C ILE A 63 2.32 13.85 4.05
N VAL A 64 3.09 13.41 5.05
CA VAL A 64 3.33 11.99 5.30
C VAL A 64 2.05 11.21 5.58
N PHE A 65 1.09 11.79 6.29
CA PHE A 65 -0.17 11.12 6.62
C PHE A 65 -1.07 10.95 5.39
N TYR A 66 -1.09 11.94 4.50
CA TYR A 66 -1.81 11.84 3.23
C TYR A 66 -1.14 10.83 2.27
N LEU A 67 0.20 10.78 2.24
CA LEU A 67 0.91 9.74 1.51
C LEU A 67 0.60 8.34 2.04
N ASP A 68 0.48 8.17 3.35
CA ASP A 68 0.12 6.89 3.95
C ASP A 68 -1.32 6.46 3.62
N PHE A 69 -2.25 7.41 3.49
CA PHE A 69 -3.57 7.14 2.92
C PHE A 69 -3.46 6.67 1.46
N ALA A 70 -2.74 7.40 0.62
CA ALA A 70 -2.57 7.06 -0.78
C ALA A 70 -1.90 5.68 -0.97
N ARG A 71 -0.87 5.36 -0.17
CA ARG A 71 -0.21 4.03 -0.16
C ARG A 71 -1.14 2.90 0.25
N GLN A 72 -2.05 3.14 1.20
CA GLN A 72 -3.06 2.15 1.58
C GLN A 72 -4.03 1.89 0.43
N LEU A 73 -4.47 2.95 -0.26
CA LEU A 73 -5.35 2.82 -1.42
C LEU A 73 -4.63 2.13 -2.59
N PHE A 74 -3.37 2.48 -2.85
CA PHE A 74 -2.51 1.82 -3.84
C PHE A 74 -2.33 0.33 -3.57
N ARG A 75 -2.16 -0.07 -2.30
CA ARG A 75 -2.08 -1.49 -1.94
C ARG A 75 -3.38 -2.23 -2.25
N LEU A 76 -4.54 -1.60 -2.08
CA LEU A 76 -5.82 -2.20 -2.41
C LEU A 76 -6.02 -2.31 -3.93
N SER A 77 -5.77 -1.23 -4.66
CA SER A 77 -5.97 -1.18 -6.11
C SER A 77 -4.90 -1.95 -6.88
N HIS A 78 -3.63 -1.59 -6.75
CA HIS A 78 -2.52 -2.24 -7.45
C HIS A 78 -2.10 -3.56 -6.79
N GLY A 79 -1.94 -3.57 -5.46
CA GLY A 79 -1.39 -4.73 -4.76
C GLY A 79 -2.34 -5.92 -4.63
N ARG A 80 -3.65 -5.66 -4.56
CA ARG A 80 -4.69 -6.70 -4.44
C ARG A 80 -5.64 -6.76 -5.64
N ALA A 81 -5.44 -5.91 -6.64
CA ALA A 81 -6.29 -5.81 -7.83
C ALA A 81 -7.79 -5.59 -7.50
N ILE A 82 -8.10 -4.95 -6.37
CA ILE A 82 -9.49 -4.62 -6.00
C ILE A 82 -9.94 -3.45 -6.85
N SER A 83 -11.13 -3.54 -7.44
CA SER A 83 -11.66 -2.53 -8.36
C SER A 83 -13.18 -2.32 -8.18
N GLY A 84 -13.71 -1.33 -8.89
CA GLY A 84 -15.16 -1.07 -8.95
C GLY A 84 -15.78 -0.67 -7.60
N PRO A 85 -17.05 -1.05 -7.36
CA PRO A 85 -17.79 -0.65 -6.15
C PRO A 85 -17.12 -1.10 -4.84
N THR A 86 -16.44 -2.24 -4.86
CA THR A 86 -15.69 -2.73 -3.70
C THR A 86 -14.55 -1.79 -3.34
N LEU A 87 -13.77 -1.36 -4.35
CA LEU A 87 -12.69 -0.39 -4.12
C LEU A 87 -13.23 0.95 -3.61
N ALA A 88 -14.37 1.42 -4.15
CA ALA A 88 -15.00 2.66 -3.72
C ALA A 88 -15.42 2.62 -2.23
N ARG A 89 -15.98 1.49 -1.77
CA ARG A 89 -16.33 1.28 -0.36
C ARG A 89 -15.10 1.22 0.55
N GLU A 90 -14.08 0.45 0.16
CA GLU A 90 -12.83 0.37 0.94
C GLU A 90 -12.11 1.73 1.00
N ALA A 91 -12.12 2.49 -0.10
CA ALA A 91 -11.57 3.85 -0.14
C ALA A 91 -12.32 4.78 0.81
N GLN A 92 -13.65 4.65 0.91
CA GLN A 92 -14.47 5.42 1.84
C GLN A 92 -14.15 5.08 3.31
N VAL A 93 -14.00 3.78 3.64
CA VAL A 93 -13.58 3.36 4.99
C VAL A 93 -12.21 3.93 5.36
N LEU A 94 -11.26 3.93 4.42
CA LEU A 94 -9.96 4.54 4.63
C LEU A 94 -10.05 6.06 4.81
N LEU A 95 -10.89 6.73 4.03
CA LEU A 95 -11.10 8.17 4.13
C LEU A 95 -11.63 8.53 5.53
N GLU A 96 -12.69 7.86 5.99
CA GLU A 96 -13.27 8.06 7.32
C GLU A 96 -12.25 7.81 8.44
N LYS A 97 -11.47 6.74 8.30
CA LYS A 97 -10.37 6.41 9.23
C LYS A 97 -9.36 7.55 9.37
N TRP A 98 -8.99 8.21 8.28
CA TRP A 98 -8.00 9.29 8.28
C TRP A 98 -8.60 10.66 8.62
N GLN A 99 -9.84 10.90 8.23
CA GLN A 99 -10.64 12.03 8.69
C GLN A 99 -10.74 12.04 10.23
N ASN A 100 -11.01 10.89 10.84
CA ASN A 100 -11.05 10.74 12.30
C ASN A 100 -9.69 10.97 12.98
N ARG A 101 -8.59 11.00 12.22
CA ARG A 101 -7.25 11.41 12.70
C ARG A 101 -6.94 12.89 12.46
N GLY A 102 -7.92 13.67 12.00
CA GLY A 102 -7.80 15.11 11.77
C GLY A 102 -7.36 15.50 10.35
N LEU A 103 -7.34 14.58 9.38
CA LEU A 103 -7.08 14.93 7.99
C LEU A 103 -8.33 15.53 7.33
N ARG A 104 -8.10 16.42 6.37
CA ARG A 104 -9.14 17.16 5.64
C ARG A 104 -9.84 16.22 4.66
N PRO A 105 -11.15 15.91 4.83
CA PRO A 105 -11.85 14.93 4.01
C PRO A 105 -11.90 15.30 2.53
N GLU A 106 -11.95 16.59 2.20
CA GLU A 106 -11.92 17.09 0.83
C GLU A 106 -10.60 16.77 0.11
N VAL A 107 -9.47 16.82 0.81
CA VAL A 107 -8.16 16.49 0.25
C VAL A 107 -8.01 14.98 0.09
N LEU A 108 -8.52 14.19 1.05
CA LEU A 108 -8.58 12.74 0.93
C LEU A 108 -9.46 12.30 -0.26
N ALA A 109 -10.59 12.97 -0.47
CA ALA A 109 -11.46 12.73 -1.61
C ALA A 109 -10.79 13.10 -2.94
N ALA A 110 -10.06 14.22 -2.99
CA ALA A 110 -9.27 14.61 -4.17
C ALA A 110 -8.21 13.54 -4.50
N ILE A 111 -7.45 13.06 -3.51
CA ILE A 111 -6.49 11.96 -3.74
C ILE A 111 -7.19 10.72 -4.30
N ARG A 112 -8.32 10.31 -3.72
CA ARG A 112 -9.09 9.14 -4.19
C ARG A 112 -9.51 9.29 -5.66
N THR A 113 -9.96 10.48 -6.06
CA THR A 113 -10.52 10.70 -7.40
C THR A 113 -9.41 11.03 -8.41
N ASP A 114 -8.51 11.95 -8.10
CA ASP A 114 -7.53 12.47 -9.06
C ASP A 114 -6.36 11.51 -9.28
N VAL A 115 -5.94 10.77 -8.24
CA VAL A 115 -4.80 9.83 -8.33
C VAL A 115 -5.26 8.41 -8.69
N PHE A 116 -6.43 7.99 -8.19
CA PHE A 116 -6.89 6.60 -8.35
C PHE A 116 -8.10 6.44 -9.27
N SER A 117 -8.69 7.53 -9.78
CA SER A 117 -9.93 7.49 -10.56
C SER A 117 -11.08 6.75 -9.84
N VAL A 118 -11.10 6.78 -8.50
CA VAL A 118 -12.12 6.10 -7.70
C VAL A 118 -13.23 7.08 -7.33
N PRO A 119 -14.48 6.85 -7.76
CA PRO A 119 -15.61 7.70 -7.38
C PRO A 119 -16.01 7.47 -5.92
N ALA A 120 -16.84 8.38 -5.38
CA ALA A 120 -17.54 8.12 -4.13
C ALA A 120 -18.44 6.88 -4.25
N PRO A 121 -18.56 6.05 -3.21
CA PRO A 121 -19.51 4.94 -3.24
C PRO A 121 -20.94 5.47 -3.36
N THR A 122 -21.76 4.80 -4.16
CA THR A 122 -23.20 5.06 -4.20
C THR A 122 -23.86 4.52 -2.91
N PRO A 123 -24.91 5.19 -2.40
CA PRO A 123 -25.72 4.71 -1.27
C PRO A 123 -26.25 3.29 -1.48
#